data_AF-A0A967TZL4-F1
#
_entry.id   AF-A0A967TZL4-F1
#
_cell.length_a   1.000
_cell.length_b   1.000
_cell.length_c   1.000
_cell.angle_alpha   90.00
_cell.angle_beta   90.00
_cell.angle_gamma   90.00
#
_symmetry.space_group_name_H-M   'P 1'
#
loop_
_entity.id
_entity.type
_entity.pdbx_description
1 polymer ?
#
loop_
_entity_poly.entity_id
_entity_poly.type
_entity_poly.pdbx_seq_one_letter_code
_entity_poly.pdbx_strand_id
1 'polypeptide(L)' 'MTPTPFHIVLIEPEIPPNTGNIARLCGATGTILHLVG' A
#
# COMPACT_ATOMS: atom_id res chain seq x y z
N MET A 1 -19.04 -10.20 10.38
CA MET A 1 -18.85 -9.63 9.04
C MET A 1 -17.50 -8.95 9.06
N THR A 2 -16.46 -9.54 8.45
CA THR A 2 -15.15 -8.89 8.39
C THR A 2 -15.23 -7.73 7.38
N PRO A 3 -14.83 -6.51 7.75
CA PRO A 3 -14.81 -5.40 6.80
C PRO A 3 -13.88 -5.74 5.64
N THR A 4 -14.27 -5.36 4.42
CA THR A 4 -13.41 -5.46 3.25
C THR A 4 -12.18 -4.57 3.46
N PRO A 5 -10.96 -5.07 3.20
CA PRO A 5 -9.75 -4.29 3.39
C PRO A 5 -9.72 -3.08 2.44
N PHE A 6 -9.08 -1.99 2.85
CA PHE A 6 -8.78 -0.89 1.94
C PHE A 6 -7.67 -1.31 0.96
N HIS A 7 -7.65 -0.66 -0.21
CA HIS A 7 -6.66 -0.90 -1.26
C HIS A 7 -5.93 0.40 -1.58
N ILE A 8 -4.61 0.37 -1.63
CA ILE A 8 -3.75 1.45 -2.13
C ILE A 8 -3.02 0.95 -3.36
N VAL A 9 -3.04 1.72 -4.43
CA VAL A 9 -2.35 1.40 -5.69
C VAL A 9 -1.30 2.47 -5.95
N LEU A 10 -0.04 2.08 -6.07
CA LEU A 10 1.04 2.95 -6.55
C LEU A 10 1.34 2.61 -8.00
N ILE A 11 1.15 3.59 -8.89
CA ILE A 11 1.48 3.51 -10.30
C ILE A 11 2.87 4.12 -10.49
N GLU A 12 3.77 3.35 -11.08
CA GLU A 12 5.14 3.73 -11.43
C GLU A 12 5.86 4.49 -10.29
N PRO A 13 5.98 3.90 -9.08
CA PRO A 13 6.58 4.61 -7.95
C PRO A 13 8.09 4.81 -8.14
N GLU A 14 8.51 6.07 -8.31
CA GLU A 14 9.92 6.42 -8.56
C GLU A 14 10.77 6.61 -7.29
N ILE A 15 10.14 6.87 -6.13
CA ILE A 15 10.83 7.26 -4.91
C ILE A 15 10.78 6.11 -3.89
N PRO A 16 11.86 5.30 -3.71
CA PRO A 16 11.83 4.11 -2.86
C PRO A 16 11.44 4.36 -1.40
N PRO A 17 11.89 5.46 -0.75
CA PRO A 17 11.45 5.77 0.61
C PRO A 17 9.93 5.95 0.76
N ASN A 18 9.24 6.47 -0.25
CA ASN A 18 7.79 6.64 -0.21
C ASN A 18 7.07 5.29 -0.25
N THR A 19 7.48 4.41 -1.15
CA THR A 19 6.96 3.04 -1.24
C THR A 19 7.15 2.27 0.07
N GLY A 20 8.33 2.39 0.69
CA GLY A 20 8.62 1.78 1.98
C GLY A 20 7.71 2.28 3.11
N ASN A 21 7.52 3.60 3.21
CA ASN A 21 6.62 4.20 4.20
C ASN A 21 5.16 3.78 3.99
N ILE A 22 4.71 3.71 2.73
CA ILE A 22 3.34 3.28 2.38
C ILE A 22 3.15 1.79 2.66
N ALA A 23 4.15 0.94 2.38
CA ALA A 23 4.10 -0.48 2.74
C ALA A 23 3.98 -0.69 4.26
N ARG A 24 4.72 0.10 5.04
CA ARG A 24 4.60 0.08 6.51
C ARG A 24 3.21 0.49 6.98
N LEU A 25 2.63 1.54 6.39
CA LEU A 25 1.26 1.96 6.67
C LEU A 25 0.25 0.86 6.34
N CYS A 26 0.43 0.20 5.19
CA CYS A 26 -0.44 -0.90 4.77
C CYS A 26 -0.41 -2.08 5.75
N GLY A 27 0.79 -2.49 6.19
CA GLY A 27 0.95 -3.51 7.22
C GLY A 27 0.31 -3.13 8.56
N ALA A 28 0.41 -1.86 8.97
CA ALA A 28 -0.17 -1.36 10.21
C ALA A 28 -1.71 -1.27 10.19
N THR A 29 -2.31 -1.14 9.01
CA THR A 29 -3.77 -0.91 8.84
C THR A 29 -4.51 -2.11 8.25
N GLY A 30 -3.80 -3.18 7.86
CA GLY A 30 -4.40 -4.28 7.10
C GLY A 30 -4.87 -3.87 5.70
N THR A 31 -4.33 -2.77 5.16
CA THR A 31 -4.60 -2.30 3.80
C THR A 31 -3.78 -3.12 2.81
N ILE A 32 -4.35 -3.44 1.65
CA ILE A 32 -3.66 -4.14 0.56
C ILE A 32 -2.92 -3.11 -0.30
N LEU A 33 -1.61 -3.28 -0.45
CA LEU A 33 -0.78 -2.47 -1.33
C LEU A 33 -0.61 -3.16 -2.69
N HIS A 34 -0.94 -2.45 -3.77
CA HIS A 34 -0.68 -2.85 -5.16
C HIS A 34 0.43 -1.96 -5.72
N LEU A 35 1.47 -2.55 -6.29
CA LEU A 35 2.50 -1.85 -7.03
C LEU A 35 2.32 -2.18 -8.51
N VAL A 36 2.14 -1.17 -9.34
CA VAL A 36 2.01 -1.28 -10.79
C VAL A 36 3.15 -0.47 -11.38
N GLY A 37 3.88 -1.05 -12.31
CA GLY A 37 4.98 -0.41 -13.03
C GLY A 37 5.50 -1.32 -14.12
#